data_AF-A0A842TPZ3-F1
#
_entry.id   AF-A0A842TPZ3-F1
#
_cell.length_a   1.000
_cell.length_b   1.000
_cell.length_c   1.000
_cell.angle_alpha   90.00
_cell.angle_beta   90.00
_cell.angle_gamma   90.00
#
_symmetry.space_group_name_H-M   'P 1'
#
loop_
_entity.id
_entity.type
_entity.pdbx_description
1 polymer ?
#
loop_
_entity_poly.entity_id
_entity_poly.type
_entity_poly.pdbx_seq_one_letter_code
_entity_poly.pdbx_strand_id
1 'polypeptide(L)'
;MTRIYEIFFVMKKIGTCILHHSFTGSSLNEQLVSGFLSAISSFLNSIMPNSDIDSDSGNMIRAVDRGDFKILIEPGKEILGLLLAKSDTPSIRKILRETTLLFEELYDIDAHADTVIYEPYKEIIVKNFAKEFINPNDIPILSDDFIDKSTLELLLAIDNSSDVKEISNRLNEPIETIIERLAYLQELEIIQIGGVATAIKNTDIFTLTDEGNNIFQKISYVYETIMNNFGKKGVDILKMTKSGKISVNGIHLKTNMSVQEVKEIIGFSIKEGWVRPVRIYPTIVNTSHLRELEIDQELNEILFKLVNFCDGDHSLREISRKTNIPEQLLVSFLDKMGNDIKWVRN
;
A
#
# COMPACT_ATOMS: atom_id res chain seq x y z
N MET A 1 6.24 -9.00 -3.01
CA MET A 1 5.39 -8.69 -1.85
C MET A 1 4.03 -9.27 -2.15
N THR A 2 3.50 -10.08 -1.25
CA THR A 2 2.21 -10.72 -1.49
C THR A 2 1.15 -9.85 -0.86
N ARG A 3 0.29 -9.29 -1.70
CA ARG A 3 -0.78 -8.43 -1.24
C ARG A 3 -1.87 -9.26 -0.58
N ILE A 4 -2.31 -8.81 0.58
CA ILE A 4 -3.47 -9.35 1.29
C ILE A 4 -4.60 -8.33 1.21
N TYR A 5 -5.82 -8.82 1.13
CA TYR A 5 -7.02 -7.98 1.00
C TYR A 5 -7.83 -8.04 2.28
N GLU A 6 -8.19 -9.25 2.72
CA GLU A 6 -9.08 -9.45 3.87
C GLU A 6 -8.78 -10.75 4.58
N ILE A 7 -9.04 -10.79 5.88
CA ILE A 7 -8.98 -11.99 6.71
C ILE A 7 -10.32 -12.21 7.42
N PHE A 8 -10.74 -13.48 7.47
CA PHE A 8 -11.96 -13.91 8.13
C PHE A 8 -11.67 -15.08 9.07
N PHE A 9 -12.35 -15.08 10.21
CA PHE A 9 -12.39 -16.20 11.14
C PHE A 9 -13.83 -16.70 11.18
N VAL A 10 -14.02 -17.98 10.84
CA VAL A 10 -15.35 -18.59 10.69
C VAL A 10 -15.47 -19.81 11.57
N MET A 11 -16.54 -19.90 12.36
CA MET A 11 -16.79 -21.09 13.18
C MET A 11 -17.16 -22.28 12.30
N LYS A 12 -16.47 -23.40 12.47
CA LYS A 12 -16.70 -24.61 11.66
C LYS A 12 -18.11 -25.18 11.82
N LYS A 13 -18.63 -25.17 13.05
CA LYS A 13 -19.91 -25.82 13.40
C LYS A 13 -21.11 -25.21 12.67
N ILE A 14 -21.12 -23.88 12.53
CA ILE A 14 -22.29 -23.15 12.01
C ILE A 14 -21.99 -22.30 10.77
N GLY A 15 -20.71 -22.17 10.35
CA GLY A 15 -20.31 -21.39 9.18
C GLY A 15 -20.42 -19.88 9.38
N THR A 16 -20.56 -19.40 10.61
CA THR A 16 -20.70 -17.97 10.92
C THR A 16 -19.34 -17.29 11.04
N CYS A 17 -19.19 -16.15 10.38
CA CYS A 17 -18.04 -15.27 10.54
C CYS A 17 -18.10 -14.58 11.91
N ILE A 18 -17.05 -14.75 12.72
CA ILE A 18 -16.95 -14.20 14.07
C ILE A 18 -15.95 -13.05 14.17
N LEU A 19 -15.01 -12.95 13.21
CA LEU A 19 -14.09 -11.83 13.10
C LEU A 19 -13.75 -11.61 11.63
N HIS A 20 -13.75 -10.35 11.22
CA HIS A 20 -13.36 -9.91 9.88
C HIS A 20 -12.47 -8.67 10.01
N HIS A 21 -11.41 -8.63 9.22
CA HIS A 21 -10.59 -7.44 9.07
C HIS A 21 -10.20 -7.22 7.60
N SER A 22 -10.37 -5.98 7.13
CA SER A 22 -10.00 -5.54 5.79
C SER A 22 -8.68 -4.77 5.85
N PHE A 23 -7.71 -5.21 5.05
CA PHE A 23 -6.44 -4.51 4.84
C PHE A 23 -6.55 -3.45 3.73
N THR A 24 -7.66 -3.41 2.99
CA THR A 24 -7.91 -2.49 1.88
C THR A 24 -9.02 -1.48 2.16
N GLY A 25 -9.06 -0.43 1.33
CA GLY A 25 -10.08 0.61 1.40
C GLY A 25 -11.44 0.24 0.85
N SER A 26 -11.49 -0.84 0.07
CA SER A 26 -12.72 -1.48 -0.36
C SER A 26 -12.99 -2.64 0.59
N SER A 27 -14.20 -2.70 1.13
CA SER A 27 -14.69 -3.83 1.93
C SER A 27 -15.56 -4.71 1.04
N LEU A 28 -15.25 -6.01 0.94
CA LEU A 28 -16.20 -6.99 0.44
C LEU A 28 -17.38 -7.07 1.40
N ASN A 29 -18.55 -7.36 0.84
CA ASN A 29 -19.76 -7.54 1.64
C ASN A 29 -19.63 -8.82 2.47
N GLU A 30 -19.58 -8.67 3.80
CA GLU A 30 -19.46 -9.77 4.78
C GLU A 30 -20.52 -10.87 4.57
N GLN A 31 -21.74 -10.50 4.14
CA GLN A 31 -22.81 -11.46 3.86
C GLN A 31 -22.52 -12.30 2.60
N LEU A 32 -21.89 -11.72 1.59
CA LEU A 32 -21.48 -12.46 0.39
C LEU A 32 -20.36 -13.45 0.71
N VAL A 33 -19.38 -13.02 1.52
CA VAL A 33 -18.29 -13.88 1.95
C VAL A 33 -18.82 -15.01 2.84
N SER A 34 -19.65 -14.70 3.83
CA SER A 34 -20.31 -15.70 4.68
C SER A 34 -21.17 -16.70 3.89
N GLY A 35 -21.97 -16.21 2.93
CA GLY A 35 -22.78 -17.07 2.05
C GLY A 35 -21.93 -17.97 1.15
N PHE A 36 -20.85 -17.43 0.57
CA PHE A 36 -19.90 -18.19 -0.24
C PHE A 36 -19.18 -19.26 0.59
N LEU A 37 -18.75 -18.94 1.80
CA LEU A 37 -18.04 -19.86 2.69
C LEU A 37 -18.94 -20.94 3.27
N SER A 38 -20.20 -20.60 3.56
CA SER A 38 -21.23 -21.57 3.92
C SER A 38 -21.47 -22.55 2.77
N ALA A 39 -21.54 -22.04 1.53
CA ALA A 39 -21.68 -22.87 0.34
C ALA A 39 -20.45 -23.76 0.10
N ILE A 40 -19.23 -23.23 0.26
CA ILE A 40 -17.99 -24.02 0.18
C ILE A 40 -17.96 -25.08 1.28
N SER A 41 -18.28 -24.75 2.52
CA SER A 41 -18.24 -25.69 3.65
C SER A 41 -19.28 -26.80 3.48
N SER A 42 -20.49 -26.45 3.05
CA SER A 42 -21.54 -27.41 2.72
C SER A 42 -21.14 -28.33 1.55
N PHE A 43 -20.57 -27.74 0.50
CA PHE A 43 -20.03 -28.48 -0.65
C PHE A 43 -18.91 -29.43 -0.24
N LEU A 44 -17.95 -28.96 0.56
CA LEU A 44 -16.86 -29.75 1.12
C LEU A 44 -17.37 -30.93 1.95
N ASN A 45 -18.29 -30.69 2.88
CA ASN A 45 -18.91 -31.73 3.71
C ASN A 45 -19.73 -32.74 2.89
N SER A 46 -20.26 -32.32 1.73
CA SER A 46 -21.02 -33.19 0.82
C SER A 46 -20.15 -34.09 -0.07
N ILE A 47 -18.93 -33.65 -0.38
CA ILE A 47 -18.01 -34.34 -1.30
C ILE A 47 -16.99 -35.18 -0.54
N MET A 48 -16.59 -34.72 0.65
CA MET A 48 -15.67 -35.43 1.53
C MET A 48 -16.49 -36.21 2.56
N PRO A 49 -16.72 -37.52 2.38
CA PRO A 49 -17.37 -38.32 3.41
C PRO A 49 -16.54 -38.24 4.68
N ASN A 50 -17.20 -38.03 5.82
CA ASN A 50 -16.63 -38.02 7.17
C ASN A 50 -15.57 -39.12 7.32
N SER A 51 -14.31 -38.75 7.11
CA SER A 51 -13.17 -39.51 7.57
C SER A 51 -12.80 -38.87 8.90
N ASP A 52 -12.63 -39.71 9.90
CA ASP A 52 -12.64 -39.38 11.32
C ASP A 52 -11.95 -38.05 11.66
N ILE A 53 -12.65 -37.30 12.51
CA ILE A 53 -12.48 -35.91 12.94
C ILE A 53 -11.12 -35.61 13.63
N ASP A 54 -10.19 -36.57 13.71
CA ASP A 54 -8.95 -36.44 14.49
C ASP A 54 -7.65 -36.54 13.67
N SER A 55 -7.70 -36.51 12.33
CA SER A 55 -6.47 -36.49 11.52
C SER A 55 -6.16 -35.11 10.92
N ASP A 56 -5.22 -34.47 11.58
CA ASP A 56 -4.61 -33.15 11.42
C ASP A 56 -4.06 -32.80 9.99
N SER A 57 -4.42 -33.51 8.92
CA SER A 57 -3.76 -33.32 7.60
C SER A 57 -4.49 -33.82 6.34
N GLY A 58 -5.69 -34.43 6.43
CA GLY A 58 -6.17 -35.29 5.33
C GLY A 58 -6.69 -34.61 4.06
N ASN A 59 -7.84 -33.93 4.12
CA ASN A 59 -8.68 -33.74 2.93
C ASN A 59 -9.44 -32.41 2.89
N MET A 60 -8.80 -31.32 3.33
CA MET A 60 -9.41 -30.00 3.29
C MET A 60 -8.83 -29.15 2.16
N ILE A 61 -9.67 -28.45 1.41
CA ILE A 61 -9.22 -27.46 0.42
C ILE A 61 -8.37 -26.42 1.15
N ARG A 62 -7.10 -26.31 0.76
CA ARG A 62 -6.12 -25.37 1.35
C ARG A 62 -6.06 -24.03 0.63
N ALA A 63 -6.55 -23.97 -0.61
CA ALA A 63 -6.65 -22.75 -1.38
C ALA A 63 -7.69 -22.86 -2.49
N VAL A 64 -8.38 -21.76 -2.80
CA VAL A 64 -9.18 -21.58 -4.01
C VAL A 64 -8.52 -20.52 -4.87
N ASP A 65 -8.25 -20.83 -6.13
CA ASP A 65 -7.56 -19.92 -7.07
C ASP A 65 -8.55 -19.35 -8.08
N ARG A 66 -8.65 -18.02 -8.14
CA ARG A 66 -9.47 -17.29 -9.11
C ARG A 66 -8.62 -16.59 -10.19
N GLY A 67 -7.31 -16.81 -10.18
CA GLY A 67 -6.35 -16.22 -11.12
C GLY A 67 -5.84 -14.84 -10.67
N ASP A 68 -6.74 -13.91 -10.36
CA ASP A 68 -6.42 -12.56 -9.88
C ASP A 68 -6.20 -12.50 -8.36
N PHE A 69 -6.87 -13.37 -7.61
CA PHE A 69 -6.63 -13.59 -6.19
C PHE A 69 -6.83 -15.06 -5.79
N LYS A 70 -6.37 -15.38 -4.58
CA LYS A 70 -6.47 -16.69 -3.95
C LYS A 70 -7.13 -16.55 -2.59
N ILE A 71 -7.94 -17.53 -2.25
CA ILE A 71 -8.52 -17.69 -0.92
C ILE A 71 -7.73 -18.77 -0.22
N LEU A 72 -6.89 -18.40 0.73
CA LEU A 72 -6.12 -19.35 1.54
C LEU A 72 -6.98 -19.79 2.73
N ILE A 73 -6.93 -21.08 3.03
CA ILE A 73 -7.74 -21.68 4.08
C ILE A 73 -6.82 -22.43 5.04
N GLU A 74 -6.85 -22.03 6.31
CA GLU A 74 -6.16 -22.71 7.40
C GLU A 74 -7.16 -23.15 8.47
N PRO A 75 -7.33 -24.47 8.69
CA PRO A 75 -8.18 -24.99 9.75
C PRO A 75 -7.51 -24.84 11.11
N GLY A 76 -8.22 -24.24 12.06
CA GLY A 76 -7.97 -24.38 13.51
C GLY A 76 -8.67 -25.63 14.05
N LYS A 77 -8.90 -25.70 15.36
CA LYS A 77 -9.71 -26.72 16.04
C LYS A 77 -11.20 -26.47 15.80
N GLU A 78 -11.71 -25.33 16.22
CA GLU A 78 -13.12 -24.91 16.18
C GLU A 78 -13.41 -23.92 15.03
N ILE A 79 -12.38 -23.26 14.49
CA ILE A 79 -12.55 -22.21 13.47
C ILE A 79 -11.79 -22.50 12.17
N LEU A 80 -12.09 -21.72 11.14
CA LEU A 80 -11.34 -21.60 9.90
C LEU A 80 -10.79 -20.18 9.78
N GLY A 81 -9.48 -20.07 9.64
CA GLY A 81 -8.81 -18.85 9.22
C GLY A 81 -8.78 -18.78 7.70
N LEU A 82 -9.29 -17.68 7.15
CA LEU A 82 -9.41 -17.48 5.71
C LEU A 82 -8.74 -16.18 5.34
N LEU A 83 -7.89 -16.22 4.33
CA LEU A 83 -7.18 -15.03 3.86
C LEU A 83 -7.36 -14.86 2.36
N LEU A 84 -7.93 -13.73 1.95
CA LEU A 84 -7.86 -13.31 0.56
C LEU A 84 -6.48 -12.68 0.31
N ALA A 85 -5.71 -13.30 -0.57
CA ALA A 85 -4.38 -12.85 -0.92
C ALA A 85 -4.13 -12.98 -2.43
N LYS A 86 -3.27 -12.13 -2.97
CA LYS A 86 -2.89 -12.16 -4.39
C LYS A 86 -2.14 -13.44 -4.78
N SER A 87 -1.35 -13.98 -3.86
CA SER A 87 -0.57 -15.20 -4.09
C SER A 87 -0.55 -16.07 -2.85
N ASP A 88 -0.40 -17.38 -3.04
CA ASP A 88 -0.18 -18.33 -1.97
C ASP A 88 1.33 -18.50 -1.79
N THR A 89 1.87 -18.01 -0.68
CA THR A 89 3.29 -18.15 -0.35
C THR A 89 3.45 -18.91 0.98
N PRO A 90 4.55 -19.67 1.16
CA PRO A 90 4.80 -20.37 2.42
C PRO A 90 4.86 -19.42 3.63
N SER A 91 5.34 -18.19 3.46
CA SER A 91 5.42 -17.19 4.53
C SER A 91 4.04 -16.76 4.99
N ILE A 92 3.15 -16.36 4.08
CA ILE A 92 1.80 -15.94 4.45
C ILE A 92 0.98 -17.08 5.01
N ARG A 93 1.12 -18.29 4.43
CA ARG A 93 0.45 -19.46 4.95
C ARG A 93 0.86 -19.76 6.39
N LYS A 94 2.15 -19.61 6.70
CA LYS A 94 2.67 -19.72 8.07
C LYS A 94 2.05 -18.66 8.99
N ILE A 95 2.03 -17.39 8.57
CA ILE A 95 1.44 -16.29 9.37
C ILE A 95 -0.05 -16.53 9.62
N LEU A 96 -0.80 -16.93 8.59
CA LEU A 96 -2.22 -17.26 8.71
C LEU A 96 -2.42 -18.40 9.71
N ARG A 97 -1.68 -19.50 9.59
CA ARG A 97 -1.76 -20.64 10.52
C ARG A 97 -1.45 -20.22 11.97
N GLU A 98 -0.35 -19.51 12.19
CA GLU A 98 0.06 -19.05 13.53
C GLU A 98 -1.00 -18.11 14.13
N THR A 99 -1.57 -17.23 13.32
CA THR A 99 -2.64 -16.31 13.74
C THR A 99 -3.94 -17.09 14.04
N THR A 100 -4.30 -18.08 13.23
CA THR A 100 -5.47 -18.94 13.50
C THR A 100 -5.34 -19.70 14.81
N LEU A 101 -4.18 -20.30 15.07
CA LEU A 101 -3.94 -21.06 16.31
C LEU A 101 -3.92 -20.15 17.53
N LEU A 102 -3.27 -18.99 17.43
CA LEU A 102 -3.21 -18.03 18.53
C LEU A 102 -4.61 -17.49 18.89
N PHE A 103 -5.48 -17.29 17.90
CA PHE A 103 -6.86 -16.87 18.17
C PHE A 103 -7.60 -17.89 19.06
N GLU A 104 -7.47 -19.19 18.76
CA GLU A 104 -8.10 -20.24 19.57
C GLU A 104 -7.43 -20.45 20.94
N GLU A 105 -6.16 -20.10 21.07
CA GLU A 105 -5.47 -20.12 22.37
C GLU A 105 -5.98 -19.00 23.29
N LEU A 106 -6.27 -17.83 22.72
CA LEU A 106 -6.70 -16.66 23.51
C LEU A 106 -8.20 -16.66 23.81
N TYR A 107 -9.02 -17.29 22.98
CA TYR A 107 -10.48 -17.19 23.07
C TYR A 107 -11.17 -18.56 23.13
N ASP A 108 -12.10 -18.69 24.08
CA ASP A 108 -13.02 -19.83 24.12
C ASP A 108 -14.22 -19.58 23.20
N ILE A 109 -14.14 -20.16 21.99
CA ILE A 109 -15.07 -19.92 20.89
C ILE A 109 -16.49 -20.44 21.20
N ASP A 110 -16.61 -21.49 22.01
CA ASP A 110 -17.91 -22.10 22.33
C ASP A 110 -18.66 -21.34 23.45
N ALA A 111 -17.96 -20.52 24.25
CA ALA A 111 -18.52 -19.88 25.43
C ALA A 111 -19.26 -18.56 25.17
N HIS A 112 -19.07 -17.96 23.99
CA HIS A 112 -19.46 -16.57 23.75
C HIS A 112 -20.30 -16.39 22.49
N ALA A 113 -21.55 -15.95 22.70
CA ALA A 113 -22.49 -15.62 21.61
C ALA A 113 -22.24 -14.22 21.00
N ASP A 114 -21.45 -13.38 21.68
CA ASP A 114 -21.16 -12.02 21.24
C ASP A 114 -19.79 -11.97 20.56
N THR A 115 -19.75 -11.53 19.31
CA THR A 115 -18.52 -11.43 18.51
C THR A 115 -17.65 -10.24 18.90
N VAL A 116 -18.18 -9.28 19.67
CA VAL A 116 -17.45 -8.05 20.07
C VAL A 116 -16.21 -8.37 20.90
N ILE A 117 -16.20 -9.48 21.64
CA ILE A 117 -15.04 -9.86 22.46
C ILE A 117 -13.79 -10.19 21.63
N TYR A 118 -13.97 -10.50 20.34
CA TYR A 118 -12.89 -10.86 19.42
C TYR A 118 -12.27 -9.64 18.73
N GLU A 119 -12.92 -8.47 18.79
CA GLU A 119 -12.45 -7.23 18.14
C GLU A 119 -11.02 -6.82 18.53
N PRO A 120 -10.58 -6.92 19.82
CA PRO A 120 -9.20 -6.59 20.19
C PRO A 120 -8.14 -7.42 19.46
N TYR A 121 -8.50 -8.59 18.93
CA TYR A 121 -7.58 -9.44 18.17
C TYR A 121 -7.15 -8.83 16.84
N LYS A 122 -7.88 -7.83 16.31
CA LYS A 122 -7.50 -7.08 15.11
C LYS A 122 -6.11 -6.45 15.24
N GLU A 123 -5.72 -6.00 16.43
CA GLU A 123 -4.38 -5.47 16.67
C GLU A 123 -3.28 -6.51 16.41
N ILE A 124 -3.53 -7.77 16.80
CA ILE A 124 -2.60 -8.88 16.58
C ILE A 124 -2.54 -9.23 15.08
N ILE A 125 -3.69 -9.23 14.41
CA ILE A 125 -3.78 -9.43 12.95
C ILE A 125 -2.94 -8.37 12.23
N VAL A 126 -3.21 -7.09 12.50
CA VAL A 126 -2.52 -5.95 11.89
C VAL A 126 -1.01 -6.06 12.10
N LYS A 127 -0.57 -6.37 13.33
CA LYS A 127 0.84 -6.55 13.66
C LYS A 127 1.48 -7.70 12.87
N ASN A 128 0.85 -8.88 12.87
CA ASN A 128 1.40 -10.08 12.23
C ASN A 128 1.50 -9.93 10.70
N PHE A 129 0.58 -9.18 10.10
CA PHE A 129 0.50 -9.00 8.66
C PHE A 129 1.10 -7.68 8.15
N ALA A 130 1.61 -6.81 9.03
CA ALA A 130 2.09 -5.45 8.70
C ALA A 130 2.99 -5.40 7.44
N LYS A 131 3.92 -6.34 7.31
CA LYS A 131 4.88 -6.41 6.20
C LYS A 131 4.28 -6.78 4.85
N GLU A 132 3.06 -7.31 4.84
CA GLU A 132 2.36 -7.68 3.60
C GLU A 132 1.59 -6.52 2.98
N PHE A 133 1.32 -5.45 3.75
CA PHE A 133 0.58 -4.28 3.26
C PHE A 133 1.30 -2.94 3.44
N ILE A 134 2.42 -2.85 4.19
CA ILE A 134 3.27 -1.65 4.26
C ILE A 134 4.62 -1.94 3.61
N ASN A 135 4.94 -1.18 2.57
CA ASN A 135 6.22 -1.22 1.88
C ASN A 135 7.24 -0.27 2.52
N PRO A 136 8.53 -0.63 2.55
CA PRO A 136 9.63 0.29 2.87
C PRO A 136 9.61 1.64 2.15
N ASN A 137 9.03 1.71 0.95
CA ASN A 137 8.98 2.93 0.15
C ASN A 137 7.64 3.68 0.28
N ASP A 138 6.73 3.21 1.14
CA ASP A 138 5.48 3.91 1.38
C ASP A 138 5.71 5.16 2.21
N ILE A 139 4.90 6.19 1.97
CA ILE A 139 4.98 7.46 2.68
C ILE A 139 3.79 7.53 3.63
N PRO A 140 4.01 7.44 4.95
CA PRO A 140 2.94 7.67 5.92
C PRO A 140 2.57 9.15 5.94
N ILE A 141 1.27 9.43 6.08
CA ILE A 141 0.71 10.78 6.16
C ILE A 141 -0.08 10.89 7.46
N LEU A 142 0.19 11.90 8.26
CA LEU A 142 -0.59 12.20 9.47
C LEU A 142 -2.00 12.66 9.10
N SER A 143 -3.00 12.10 9.78
CA SER A 143 -4.37 12.61 9.77
C SER A 143 -4.44 13.92 10.58
N ASP A 144 -5.28 14.86 10.15
CA ASP A 144 -5.36 16.22 10.75
C ASP A 144 -5.86 16.23 12.22
N ASP A 145 -6.45 15.14 12.70
CA ASP A 145 -7.22 15.09 13.95
C ASP A 145 -6.47 14.51 15.18
N PHE A 146 -5.15 14.28 15.11
CA PHE A 146 -4.47 13.52 16.18
C PHE A 146 -3.76 14.35 17.26
N ILE A 147 -4.05 14.02 18.54
CA ILE A 147 -3.38 14.55 19.74
C ILE A 147 -3.20 13.40 20.76
N ASP A 148 -2.14 12.61 20.66
CA ASP A 148 -1.60 11.88 21.83
C ASP A 148 -0.06 11.74 21.78
N LYS A 149 0.54 11.70 22.98
CA LYS A 149 1.98 11.87 23.23
C LYS A 149 2.77 10.56 23.34
N SER A 150 2.12 9.40 23.40
CA SER A 150 2.81 8.12 23.67
C SER A 150 3.61 7.56 22.47
N THR A 151 3.34 8.04 21.24
CA THR A 151 4.05 7.72 19.98
C THR A 151 4.81 8.91 19.39
N LEU A 152 5.14 9.91 20.21
CA LEU A 152 5.71 11.19 19.78
C LEU A 152 6.90 11.05 18.82
N GLU A 153 7.88 10.19 19.09
CA GLU A 153 9.09 10.14 18.25
C GLU A 153 8.82 9.68 16.82
N LEU A 154 7.99 8.63 16.63
CA LEU A 154 7.61 8.19 15.29
C LEU A 154 6.71 9.22 14.62
N LEU A 155 5.72 9.75 15.34
CA LEU A 155 4.82 10.77 14.79
C LEU A 155 5.56 12.04 14.38
N LEU A 156 6.55 12.49 15.16
CA LEU A 156 7.43 13.61 14.85
C LEU A 156 8.33 13.33 13.65
N ALA A 157 8.65 12.05 13.38
CA ALA A 157 9.35 11.65 12.18
C ALA A 157 8.42 11.64 10.95
N ILE A 158 7.10 11.46 11.10
CA ILE A 158 6.19 11.50 9.95
C ILE A 158 6.01 12.96 9.50
N ASP A 159 6.71 13.32 8.43
CA ASP A 159 6.71 14.66 7.85
C ASP A 159 5.90 14.72 6.54
N ASN A 160 5.00 13.74 6.33
CA ASN A 160 4.19 13.55 5.12
C ASN A 160 5.05 13.46 3.83
N SER A 161 6.34 13.16 3.98
CA SER A 161 7.29 13.24 2.88
C SER A 161 8.32 12.13 2.81
N SER A 162 8.84 11.74 3.97
CA SER A 162 9.79 10.66 4.12
C SER A 162 9.07 9.32 3.98
N ASP A 163 9.69 8.37 3.28
CA ASP A 163 9.18 7.00 3.26
C ASP A 163 9.56 6.24 4.54
N VAL A 164 9.01 5.04 4.70
CA VAL A 164 9.28 4.17 5.85
C VAL A 164 10.78 3.91 6.05
N LYS A 165 11.55 3.74 4.96
CA LYS A 165 13.00 3.51 5.01
C LYS A 165 13.77 4.74 5.53
N GLU A 166 13.42 5.93 5.05
CA GLU A 166 13.98 7.21 5.51
C GLU A 166 13.63 7.47 6.99
N ILE A 167 12.40 7.15 7.40
CA ILE A 167 11.96 7.24 8.80
C ILE A 167 12.77 6.29 9.68
N SER A 168 12.93 5.03 9.27
CA SER A 168 13.76 4.03 9.94
C SER A 168 15.21 4.49 10.12
N ASN A 169 15.84 5.00 9.06
CA ASN A 169 17.20 5.51 9.13
C ASN A 169 17.34 6.71 10.08
N ARG A 170 16.37 7.63 10.08
CA ARG A 170 16.39 8.82 10.95
C ARG A 170 16.20 8.46 12.42
N LEU A 171 15.35 7.48 12.72
CA LEU A 171 15.12 7.01 14.08
C LEU A 171 16.19 6.00 14.54
N ASN A 172 17.05 5.53 13.63
CA ASN A 172 18.03 4.48 13.89
C ASN A 172 17.37 3.20 14.45
N GLU A 173 16.20 2.86 13.92
CA GLU A 173 15.41 1.69 14.29
C GLU A 173 15.30 0.72 13.11
N PRO A 174 15.20 -0.61 13.35
CA PRO A 174 14.96 -1.58 12.29
C PRO A 174 13.68 -1.26 11.50
N ILE A 175 13.74 -1.42 10.17
CA ILE A 175 12.61 -1.08 9.29
C ILE A 175 11.36 -1.90 9.62
N GLU A 176 11.54 -3.13 10.07
CA GLU A 176 10.47 -4.02 10.50
C GLU A 176 9.72 -3.44 11.71
N THR A 177 10.45 -2.89 12.68
CA THR A 177 9.87 -2.25 13.87
C THR A 177 9.08 -1.00 13.49
N ILE A 178 9.58 -0.21 12.53
CA ILE A 178 8.85 0.95 12.02
C ILE A 178 7.57 0.51 11.29
N ILE A 179 7.64 -0.52 10.44
CA ILE A 179 6.46 -1.06 9.73
C ILE A 179 5.38 -1.50 10.72
N GLU A 180 5.73 -2.25 11.76
CA GLU A 180 4.77 -2.70 12.78
C GLU A 180 4.12 -1.53 13.52
N ARG A 181 4.90 -0.51 13.89
CA ARG A 181 4.37 0.70 14.57
C ARG A 181 3.48 1.53 13.65
N LEU A 182 3.85 1.66 12.38
CA LEU A 182 3.06 2.36 11.37
C LEU A 182 1.74 1.62 11.09
N ALA A 183 1.75 0.29 11.03
CA ALA A 183 0.52 -0.52 10.88
C ALA A 183 -0.46 -0.25 12.03
N TYR A 184 0.04 -0.23 13.26
CA TYR A 184 -0.78 0.11 14.43
C TYR A 184 -1.35 1.54 14.35
N LEU A 185 -0.53 2.53 13.97
CA LEU A 185 -1.01 3.91 13.79
C LEU A 185 -2.06 4.02 12.67
N GLN A 186 -1.94 3.22 11.62
CA GLN A 186 -2.91 3.17 10.52
C GLN A 186 -4.25 2.57 10.99
N GLU A 187 -4.22 1.51 11.80
CA GLU A 187 -5.42 0.89 12.38
C GLU A 187 -6.19 1.87 13.29
N LEU A 188 -5.45 2.72 14.01
CA LEU A 188 -6.03 3.80 14.81
C LEU A 188 -6.48 5.01 13.98
N GLU A 189 -6.39 4.94 12.65
CA GLU A 189 -6.69 6.02 11.69
C GLU A 189 -5.87 7.30 11.91
N ILE A 190 -4.79 7.22 12.68
CA ILE A 190 -3.88 8.34 12.99
C ILE A 190 -3.07 8.72 11.76
N ILE A 191 -2.72 7.71 10.96
CA ILE A 191 -2.00 7.89 9.72
C ILE A 191 -2.68 7.16 8.58
N GLN A 192 -2.41 7.64 7.38
CA GLN A 192 -2.73 6.95 6.15
C GLN A 192 -1.44 6.48 5.49
N ILE A 193 -1.39 5.20 5.12
CA ILE A 193 -0.30 4.60 4.36
C ILE A 193 -0.89 4.11 3.05
N GLY A 194 -0.23 4.45 1.95
CA GLY A 194 -0.65 3.98 0.63
C GLY A 194 -1.85 4.69 0.00
N GLY A 195 -2.40 5.78 0.54
CA GLY A 195 -3.46 6.56 -0.13
C GLY A 195 -3.81 7.80 0.71
N VAL A 196 -4.35 8.92 0.23
CA VAL A 196 -4.93 9.34 -1.04
C VAL A 196 -4.89 10.88 -1.08
N ALA A 197 -4.64 11.44 -2.26
CA ALA A 197 -4.86 12.83 -2.69
C ALA A 197 -4.12 14.01 -2.03
N THR A 198 -4.02 14.12 -0.70
CA THR A 198 -3.53 15.37 -0.05
C THR A 198 -2.02 15.58 -0.18
N ALA A 199 -1.23 14.49 -0.18
CA ALA A 199 0.22 14.56 -0.41
C ALA A 199 0.63 14.51 -1.89
N ILE A 200 -0.29 14.15 -2.81
CA ILE A 200 0.04 14.07 -4.23
C ILE A 200 0.24 15.48 -4.76
N LYS A 201 1.47 15.83 -5.09
CA LYS A 201 1.82 17.13 -5.67
C LYS A 201 1.55 17.13 -7.18
N ASN A 202 1.35 18.32 -7.72
CA ASN A 202 1.13 18.51 -9.15
C ASN A 202 2.35 18.08 -10.00
N THR A 203 3.53 18.08 -9.39
CA THR A 203 4.81 17.69 -9.99
C THR A 203 5.10 16.19 -9.88
N ASP A 204 4.34 15.44 -9.07
CA ASP A 204 4.61 14.03 -8.85
C ASP A 204 4.36 13.22 -10.11
N ILE A 205 5.20 12.19 -10.30
CA ILE A 205 5.12 11.25 -11.41
C ILE A 205 4.83 9.87 -10.84
N PHE A 206 3.96 9.12 -11.52
CA PHE A 206 3.56 7.77 -11.13
C PHE A 206 3.79 6.81 -12.28
N THR A 207 4.03 5.54 -11.96
CA THR A 207 4.10 4.45 -12.93
C THR A 207 3.23 3.28 -12.51
N LEU A 208 2.78 2.48 -13.48
CA LEU A 208 2.02 1.27 -13.20
C LEU A 208 2.94 0.23 -12.56
N THR A 209 2.43 -0.46 -11.55
CA THR A 209 3.02 -1.69 -11.04
C THR A 209 2.72 -2.84 -12.01
N ASP A 210 3.33 -4.01 -11.79
CA ASP A 210 2.99 -5.22 -12.55
C ASP A 210 1.51 -5.57 -12.43
N GLU A 211 0.89 -5.30 -11.28
CA GLU A 211 -0.55 -5.44 -11.06
C GLU A 211 -1.34 -4.41 -11.85
N GLY A 212 -0.94 -3.13 -11.78
CA GLY A 212 -1.59 -2.07 -12.53
C GLY A 212 -1.56 -2.27 -14.04
N ASN A 213 -0.54 -2.97 -14.56
CA ASN A 213 -0.50 -3.34 -15.98
C ASN A 213 -1.66 -4.24 -16.41
N ASN A 214 -2.37 -4.89 -15.48
CA ASN A 214 -3.58 -5.64 -15.83
C ASN A 214 -4.72 -4.74 -16.31
N ILE A 215 -4.66 -3.41 -16.10
CA ILE A 215 -5.62 -2.43 -16.66
C ILE A 215 -5.78 -2.54 -18.19
N PHE A 216 -4.80 -3.12 -18.89
CA PHE A 216 -4.87 -3.36 -20.34
C PHE A 216 -5.71 -4.58 -20.72
N GLN A 217 -6.04 -5.45 -19.76
CA GLN A 217 -6.89 -6.61 -19.92
C GLN A 217 -8.31 -6.26 -19.44
N LYS A 218 -9.27 -6.19 -20.37
CA LYS A 218 -10.66 -5.75 -20.09
C LYS A 218 -11.43 -6.61 -19.08
N ILE A 219 -10.97 -7.84 -18.84
CA ILE A 219 -11.58 -8.80 -17.92
C ILE A 219 -10.84 -8.88 -16.58
N SER A 220 -9.84 -8.01 -16.35
CA SER A 220 -9.11 -8.01 -15.08
C SER A 220 -9.90 -7.29 -14.00
N TYR A 221 -9.71 -7.73 -12.76
CA TYR A 221 -10.19 -7.05 -11.56
C TYR A 221 -9.83 -5.56 -11.55
N VAL A 222 -8.61 -5.21 -11.95
CA VAL A 222 -8.13 -3.82 -12.02
C VAL A 222 -8.98 -2.98 -12.99
N TYR A 223 -9.24 -3.53 -14.19
CA TYR A 223 -10.06 -2.85 -15.19
C TYR A 223 -11.51 -2.69 -14.73
N GLU A 224 -12.12 -3.77 -14.24
CA GLU A 224 -13.51 -3.73 -13.77
C GLU A 224 -13.67 -2.75 -12.60
N THR A 225 -12.77 -2.80 -11.62
CA THR A 225 -12.82 -1.93 -10.45
C THR A 225 -12.66 -0.46 -10.82
N ILE A 226 -11.69 -0.11 -11.67
CA ILE A 226 -11.53 1.28 -12.14
C ILE A 226 -12.72 1.73 -12.98
N MET A 227 -13.23 0.86 -13.87
CA MET A 227 -14.37 1.20 -14.71
C MET A 227 -15.64 1.42 -13.88
N ASN A 228 -15.84 0.63 -12.82
CA ASN A 228 -17.00 0.75 -11.94
C ASN A 228 -16.93 2.01 -11.07
N ASN A 229 -15.75 2.38 -10.56
CA ASN A 229 -15.59 3.54 -9.67
C ASN A 229 -15.42 4.87 -10.43
N PHE A 230 -14.69 4.88 -11.54
CA PHE A 230 -14.28 6.12 -12.23
C PHE A 230 -14.57 6.13 -13.74
N GLY A 231 -15.15 5.04 -14.26
CA GLY A 231 -15.46 4.90 -15.67
C GLY A 231 -14.23 4.95 -16.58
N LYS A 232 -14.46 5.33 -17.84
CA LYS A 232 -13.42 5.40 -18.87
C LYS A 232 -12.30 6.38 -18.51
N LYS A 233 -12.62 7.47 -17.79
CA LYS A 233 -11.66 8.49 -17.34
C LYS A 233 -10.57 7.88 -16.47
N GLY A 234 -10.95 7.02 -15.51
CA GLY A 234 -9.98 6.34 -14.64
C GLY A 234 -9.02 5.44 -15.41
N VAL A 235 -9.56 4.69 -16.38
CA VAL A 235 -8.76 3.84 -17.27
C VAL A 235 -7.76 4.68 -18.06
N ASP A 236 -8.18 5.81 -18.62
CA ASP A 236 -7.33 6.68 -19.42
C ASP A 236 -6.18 7.29 -18.60
N ILE A 237 -6.44 7.71 -17.35
CA ILE A 237 -5.38 8.18 -16.43
C ILE A 237 -4.34 7.09 -16.18
N LEU A 238 -4.77 5.87 -15.84
CA LEU A 238 -3.84 4.76 -15.59
C LEU A 238 -3.01 4.38 -16.81
N LYS A 239 -3.58 4.48 -18.02
CA LYS A 239 -2.80 4.26 -19.24
C LYS A 239 -1.69 5.30 -19.42
N MET A 240 -1.93 6.54 -19.01
CA MET A 240 -0.95 7.61 -19.10
C MET A 240 0.19 7.47 -18.08
N THR A 241 -0.11 6.92 -16.89
CA THR A 241 0.93 6.65 -15.88
C THR A 241 1.87 5.53 -16.29
N LYS A 242 1.50 4.62 -17.20
CA LYS A 242 2.38 3.54 -17.71
C LYS A 242 3.80 3.99 -18.03
N SER A 243 3.94 5.16 -18.66
CA SER A 243 5.24 5.66 -19.09
C SER A 243 6.19 6.00 -17.92
N GLY A 244 5.65 6.33 -16.73
CA GLY A 244 6.44 6.88 -15.63
C GLY A 244 7.11 8.21 -15.97
N LYS A 245 6.53 9.00 -16.90
CA LYS A 245 7.12 10.27 -17.37
C LYS A 245 6.22 11.49 -17.24
N ILE A 246 4.92 11.29 -17.04
CA ILE A 246 3.94 12.38 -17.06
C ILE A 246 3.58 12.70 -15.62
N SER A 247 3.75 13.96 -15.22
CA SER A 247 3.32 14.43 -13.90
C SER A 247 1.81 14.52 -13.79
N VAL A 248 1.30 14.63 -12.56
CA VAL A 248 -0.13 14.88 -12.29
C VAL A 248 -0.64 16.09 -13.09
N ASN A 249 0.11 17.19 -13.13
CA ASN A 249 -0.24 18.36 -13.93
C ASN A 249 -0.21 18.07 -15.43
N GLY A 250 0.77 17.28 -15.90
CA GLY A 250 0.85 16.86 -17.29
C GLY A 250 -0.32 15.97 -17.72
N ILE A 251 -0.85 15.14 -16.81
CA ILE A 251 -2.05 14.34 -17.05
C ILE A 251 -3.27 15.27 -17.15
N HIS A 252 -3.45 16.17 -16.17
CA HIS A 252 -4.51 17.20 -16.17
C HIS A 252 -4.57 17.95 -17.51
N LEU A 253 -3.45 18.49 -17.98
CA LEU A 253 -3.38 19.27 -19.23
C LEU A 253 -3.74 18.44 -20.48
N LYS A 254 -3.47 17.13 -20.47
CA LYS A 254 -3.72 16.25 -21.61
C LYS A 254 -5.13 15.65 -21.63
N THR A 255 -5.73 15.45 -20.47
CA THR A 255 -7.06 14.83 -20.34
C THR A 255 -8.18 15.84 -20.16
N ASN A 256 -7.85 17.10 -19.86
CA ASN A 256 -8.81 18.16 -19.51
C ASN A 256 -9.70 17.81 -18.31
N MET A 257 -9.25 16.89 -17.44
CA MET A 257 -9.88 16.58 -16.14
C MET A 257 -9.30 17.52 -15.09
N SER A 258 -10.04 17.87 -14.03
CA SER A 258 -9.47 18.71 -12.96
C SER A 258 -8.27 18.03 -12.29
N VAL A 259 -7.33 18.83 -11.77
CA VAL A 259 -6.18 18.31 -11.00
C VAL A 259 -6.65 17.45 -9.83
N GLN A 260 -7.76 17.83 -9.19
CA GLN A 260 -8.31 17.09 -8.06
C GLN A 260 -8.83 15.70 -8.47
N GLU A 261 -9.58 15.60 -9.56
CA GLU A 261 -10.02 14.29 -10.10
C GLU A 261 -8.83 13.39 -10.43
N VAL A 262 -7.75 13.95 -11.01
CA VAL A 262 -6.53 13.18 -11.31
C VAL A 262 -5.89 12.65 -10.03
N LYS A 263 -5.77 13.49 -8.99
CA LYS A 263 -5.22 13.11 -7.69
C LYS A 263 -6.06 12.05 -6.98
N GLU A 264 -7.38 12.15 -7.08
CA GLU A 264 -8.31 11.17 -6.50
C GLU A 264 -8.14 9.79 -7.14
N ILE A 265 -8.15 9.72 -8.47
CA ILE A 265 -7.99 8.47 -9.22
C ILE A 265 -6.61 7.85 -8.99
N ILE A 266 -5.54 8.66 -9.03
CA ILE A 266 -4.19 8.18 -8.74
C ILE A 266 -4.10 7.73 -7.30
N GLY A 267 -4.62 8.50 -6.34
CA GLY A 267 -4.59 8.15 -4.92
C GLY A 267 -5.33 6.83 -4.65
N PHE A 268 -6.53 6.65 -5.21
CA PHE A 268 -7.22 5.36 -5.17
C PHE A 268 -6.35 4.24 -5.74
N SER A 269 -5.70 4.49 -6.87
CA SER A 269 -4.85 3.49 -7.53
C SER A 269 -3.55 3.18 -6.76
N ILE A 270 -3.02 4.12 -5.96
CA ILE A 270 -1.90 3.87 -5.03
C ILE A 270 -2.41 2.98 -3.89
N LYS A 271 -3.59 3.28 -3.34
CA LYS A 271 -4.23 2.48 -2.27
C LYS A 271 -4.48 1.07 -2.74
N GLU A 272 -4.86 0.98 -4.01
CA GLU A 272 -5.02 -0.27 -4.70
C GLU A 272 -3.71 -0.88 -5.25
N GLY A 273 -2.54 -0.37 -4.90
CA GLY A 273 -1.24 -0.94 -5.31
C GLY A 273 -0.99 -1.03 -6.82
N TRP A 274 -1.80 -0.38 -7.64
CA TRP A 274 -1.74 -0.42 -9.11
C TRP A 274 -0.79 0.60 -9.68
N VAL A 275 -0.57 1.70 -8.97
CA VAL A 275 0.45 2.69 -9.31
C VAL A 275 1.40 2.87 -8.13
N ARG A 276 2.63 3.21 -8.45
CA ARG A 276 3.64 3.62 -7.47
C ARG A 276 4.24 4.97 -7.87
N PRO A 277 4.65 5.81 -6.91
CA PRO A 277 5.39 7.02 -7.22
C PRO A 277 6.72 6.66 -7.90
N VAL A 278 7.14 7.49 -8.85
CA VAL A 278 8.45 7.44 -9.48
C VAL A 278 9.31 8.49 -8.81
N ARG A 279 10.39 8.05 -8.16
CA ARG A 279 11.34 8.99 -7.57
C ARG A 279 12.29 9.47 -8.65
N ILE A 280 12.47 10.78 -8.71
CA ILE A 280 13.32 11.44 -9.69
C ILE A 280 14.58 11.90 -8.99
N TYR A 281 15.72 11.43 -9.47
CA TYR A 281 17.06 11.71 -8.98
C TYR A 281 17.80 12.49 -10.05
N PRO A 282 17.90 13.82 -9.94
CA PRO A 282 18.66 14.63 -10.88
C PRO A 282 20.15 14.41 -10.69
N THR A 283 20.88 14.25 -11.78
CA THR A 283 22.35 14.27 -11.82
C THR A 283 22.80 15.40 -12.73
N ILE A 284 23.60 16.33 -12.21
CA ILE A 284 24.25 17.34 -13.05
C ILE A 284 25.41 16.67 -13.79
N VAL A 285 25.34 16.59 -15.12
CA VAL A 285 26.35 15.92 -15.95
C VAL A 285 27.46 16.86 -16.42
N ASN A 286 27.20 18.17 -16.48
CA ASN A 286 28.20 19.16 -16.91
C ASN A 286 28.16 20.41 -16.03
N THR A 287 29.09 20.50 -15.10
CA THR A 287 29.22 21.67 -14.20
C THR A 287 29.92 22.86 -14.86
N SER A 288 30.54 22.67 -16.03
CA SER A 288 31.40 23.67 -16.68
C SER A 288 30.57 24.80 -17.26
N HIS A 289 29.47 24.48 -17.97
CA HIS A 289 28.51 25.46 -18.48
C HIS A 289 27.85 26.29 -17.38
N LEU A 290 27.72 25.72 -16.17
CA LEU A 290 27.07 26.40 -15.06
C LEU A 290 27.93 27.52 -14.46
N ARG A 291 29.25 27.46 -14.62
CA ARG A 291 30.18 28.51 -14.19
C ARG A 291 30.26 29.69 -15.16
N GLU A 292 29.80 29.50 -16.39
CA GLU A 292 29.85 30.50 -17.46
C GLU A 292 28.56 31.34 -17.55
N LEU A 293 27.49 30.91 -16.88
CA LEU A 293 26.28 31.72 -16.77
C LEU A 293 26.60 32.93 -15.87
N GLU A 294 26.46 34.15 -16.39
CA GLU A 294 26.43 35.38 -15.58
C GLU A 294 25.16 35.37 -14.73
N ILE A 295 25.22 34.69 -13.58
CA ILE A 295 24.09 34.58 -12.67
C ILE A 295 24.25 35.54 -11.49
N ASP A 296 23.13 36.14 -11.11
CA ASP A 296 22.95 36.83 -9.83
C ASP A 296 23.56 35.99 -8.69
N GLN A 297 24.15 36.68 -7.71
CA GLN A 297 24.72 36.12 -6.49
C GLN A 297 23.75 35.14 -5.80
N GLU A 298 22.44 35.45 -5.78
CA GLU A 298 21.41 34.61 -5.17
C GLU A 298 21.21 33.27 -5.92
N LEU A 299 21.28 33.29 -7.25
CA LEU A 299 21.18 32.09 -8.09
C LEU A 299 22.46 31.24 -8.02
N ASN A 300 23.62 31.88 -7.84
CA ASN A 300 24.90 31.17 -7.62
C ASN A 300 24.88 30.37 -6.32
N GLU A 301 24.28 30.90 -5.25
CA GLU A 301 24.11 30.14 -4.00
C GLU A 301 23.21 28.91 -4.17
N ILE A 302 22.10 29.06 -4.90
CA ILE A 302 21.21 27.94 -5.25
C ILE A 302 21.97 26.90 -6.06
N LEU A 303 22.67 27.32 -7.11
CA LEU A 303 23.42 26.44 -7.99
C LEU A 303 24.49 25.65 -7.20
N PHE A 304 25.22 26.32 -6.30
CA PHE A 304 26.23 25.66 -5.47
C PHE A 304 25.63 24.57 -4.58
N LYS A 305 24.47 24.84 -3.98
CA LYS A 305 23.72 23.83 -3.22
C LYS A 305 23.31 22.66 -4.12
N LEU A 306 22.81 22.92 -5.32
CA LEU A 306 22.36 21.87 -6.24
C LEU A 306 23.49 21.01 -6.79
N VAL A 307 24.66 21.58 -7.07
CA VAL A 307 25.84 20.80 -7.50
C VAL A 307 26.21 19.74 -6.46
N ASN A 308 26.01 20.01 -5.17
CA ASN A 308 26.34 19.07 -4.09
C ASN A 308 25.27 17.99 -3.87
N PHE A 309 24.03 18.19 -4.33
CA PHE A 309 22.93 17.26 -4.05
C PHE A 309 22.29 16.65 -5.31
N CYS A 310 22.52 17.20 -6.50
CA CYS A 310 22.10 16.61 -7.77
C CYS A 310 23.17 15.62 -8.27
N ASP A 311 23.42 14.59 -7.48
CA ASP A 311 24.41 13.53 -7.70
C ASP A 311 23.79 12.25 -8.29
N GLY A 312 22.47 12.14 -8.29
CA GLY A 312 21.74 10.92 -8.65
C GLY A 312 21.44 9.99 -7.47
N ASP A 313 21.98 10.29 -6.28
CA ASP A 313 21.72 9.54 -5.05
C ASP A 313 20.59 10.19 -4.23
N HIS A 314 20.38 11.50 -4.40
CA HIS A 314 19.28 12.23 -3.77
C HIS A 314 18.12 12.50 -4.72
N SER A 315 16.91 12.22 -4.25
CA SER A 315 15.67 12.56 -4.93
C SER A 315 15.42 14.07 -4.90
N LEU A 316 14.62 14.58 -5.84
CA LEU A 316 14.17 15.99 -5.85
C LEU A 316 13.60 16.45 -4.49
N ARG A 317 12.91 15.55 -3.79
CA ARG A 317 12.31 15.82 -2.48
C ARG A 317 13.36 15.96 -1.39
N GLU A 318 14.35 15.08 -1.35
CA GLU A 318 15.48 15.19 -0.42
C GLU A 318 16.30 16.45 -0.67
N ILE A 319 16.54 16.79 -1.94
CA ILE A 319 17.23 18.02 -2.35
C ILE A 319 16.43 19.23 -1.87
N SER A 320 15.12 19.27 -2.12
CA SER A 320 14.23 20.33 -1.66
C SER A 320 14.34 20.58 -0.17
N ARG A 321 14.30 19.50 0.63
CA ARG A 321 14.43 19.59 2.08
C ARG A 321 15.82 20.06 2.52
N LYS A 322 16.90 19.48 1.98
CA LYS A 322 18.28 19.84 2.37
C LYS A 322 18.66 21.26 1.98
N THR A 323 18.09 21.77 0.88
CA THR A 323 18.40 23.10 0.36
C THR A 323 17.41 24.18 0.83
N ASN A 324 16.28 23.77 1.40
CA ASN A 324 15.12 24.62 1.70
C ASN A 324 14.55 25.33 0.46
N ILE A 325 14.62 24.68 -0.71
CA ILE A 325 14.13 25.20 -1.99
C ILE A 325 12.89 24.40 -2.40
N PRO A 326 11.74 25.03 -2.71
CA PRO A 326 10.53 24.30 -3.12
C PRO A 326 10.77 23.41 -4.35
N GLU A 327 10.26 22.17 -4.33
CA GLU A 327 10.41 21.21 -5.44
C GLU A 327 9.97 21.76 -6.80
N GLN A 328 8.88 22.54 -6.85
CA GLN A 328 8.44 23.16 -8.09
C GLN A 328 9.48 24.12 -8.67
N LEU A 329 10.14 24.89 -7.80
CA LEU A 329 11.20 25.80 -8.20
C LEU A 329 12.43 25.00 -8.65
N LEU A 330 12.79 23.92 -7.93
CA LEU A 330 13.87 23.01 -8.32
C LEU A 330 13.64 22.41 -9.71
N VAL A 331 12.46 21.85 -9.97
CA VAL A 331 12.12 21.29 -11.29
C VAL A 331 12.24 22.36 -12.37
N SER A 332 11.65 23.54 -12.14
CA SER A 332 11.71 24.64 -13.11
C SER A 332 13.14 25.12 -13.38
N PHE A 333 14.02 25.05 -12.38
CA PHE A 333 15.42 25.46 -12.48
C PHE A 333 16.24 24.40 -13.22
N LEU A 334 16.09 23.13 -12.84
CA LEU A 334 16.77 22.00 -13.47
C LEU A 334 16.32 21.80 -14.91
N ASP A 335 15.04 22.04 -15.24
CA ASP A 335 14.53 22.01 -16.61
C ASP A 335 15.19 23.08 -17.49
N LYS A 336 15.46 24.28 -16.95
CA LYS A 336 16.17 25.35 -17.66
C LYS A 336 17.63 24.99 -17.95
N MET A 337 18.24 24.11 -17.16
CA MET A 337 19.59 23.58 -17.41
C MET A 337 19.61 22.54 -18.56
N GLY A 338 18.44 22.09 -19.01
CA GLY A 338 18.30 21.31 -20.23
C GLY A 338 19.14 20.03 -20.24
N ASN A 339 20.03 19.91 -21.23
CA ASN A 339 20.86 18.72 -21.44
C ASN A 339 21.95 18.52 -20.38
N ASP A 340 22.18 19.52 -19.51
CA ASP A 340 23.16 19.42 -18.43
C ASP A 340 22.62 18.66 -17.21
N ILE A 341 21.33 18.27 -17.24
CA ILE A 341 20.69 17.42 -16.22
C ILE A 341 20.32 16.06 -16.81
N LYS A 342 20.76 15.01 -16.13
CA LYS A 342 20.29 13.65 -16.35
C LYS A 342 19.29 13.28 -15.26
N TRP A 343 18.06 12.96 -15.66
CA TRP A 343 17.02 12.50 -14.73
C TRP A 343 17.05 10.98 -14.60
N VAL A 344 17.56 10.48 -13.47
CA VAL A 344 17.47 9.06 -13.12
C VAL A 344 16.12 8.81 -12.43
N ARG A 345 15.46 7.71 -12.78
CA ARG A 345 14.14 7.34 -12.26
C ARG A 345 14.24 5.96 -11.61
N ASN A 346 13.82 5.85 -10.35
CA ASN A 346 13.72 4.58 -9.63
C ASN A 346 12.27 4.32 -9.17
#